data_AF-A0A5C4V3G5-F1
#
_entry.id   AF-A0A5C4V3G5-F1
#
_cell.length_a   1.000
_cell.length_b   1.000
_cell.length_c   1.000
_cell.angle_alpha   90.00
_cell.angle_beta   90.00
_cell.angle_gamma   90.00
#
_symmetry.space_group_name_H-M   'P 1'
#
loop_
_entity.id
_entity.type
_entity.pdbx_description
1 polymer ?
#
loop_
_entity_poly.entity_id
_entity_poly.type
_entity_poly.pdbx_seq_one_letter_code
_entity_poly.pdbx_strand_id
1 'polypeptide(L)'
;MPPGPLSGESGRHVRLRRDGATVSVREELVRLVPPPEGVSLGVDWPALEEELGSPLPSDYKWLVERYGPGSFDNFLHVLQPTSPFPPIRLMSSADRAAEILDQLREKEDIPFATEELLPVAKTDNGDTVYWVTRPEDDPDSWTLTGNAARNRKWPVFDGGIVAFLAATLSGAHRMEIFPNGFPTESPVFVPLPG
;
A
#
# COMPACT_ATOMS: atom_id res chain seq x y z
N MET A 1 -29.51 54.15 30.99
CA MET A 1 -28.63 52.98 31.17
C MET A 1 -28.13 52.51 29.81
N PRO A 2 -26.84 52.67 29.51
CA PRO A 2 -26.14 51.85 28.52
C PRO A 2 -25.25 50.80 29.23
N PRO A 3 -25.08 49.58 28.71
CA PRO A 3 -24.06 48.68 29.20
C PRO A 3 -22.67 49.10 28.66
N GLY A 4 -21.69 49.07 29.56
CA GLY A 4 -20.28 49.37 29.31
C GLY A 4 -19.44 48.12 28.94
N PRO A 5 -18.12 48.13 29.21
CA PRO A 5 -17.07 47.92 28.20
C PRO A 5 -16.24 46.64 28.45
N LEU A 6 -15.47 46.17 27.47
CA LEU A 6 -14.27 45.31 27.67
C LEU A 6 -13.28 45.56 26.51
N SER A 7 -12.21 46.33 26.72
CA SER A 7 -10.88 45.86 27.17
C SER A 7 -10.29 44.79 26.26
N GLY A 8 -9.45 45.21 25.31
CA GLY A 8 -8.56 44.35 24.56
C GLY A 8 -7.12 44.67 24.92
N GLU A 9 -6.50 43.84 25.78
CA GLU A 9 -5.05 43.80 25.94
C GLU A 9 -4.53 42.38 25.76
N SER A 10 -3.49 42.31 24.92
CA SER A 10 -2.29 41.48 25.06
C SER A 10 -2.44 39.96 25.03
N GLY A 11 -2.07 39.40 23.87
CA GLY A 11 -1.65 38.02 23.73
C GLY A 11 -0.44 37.95 22.81
N ARG A 12 0.76 38.17 23.36
CA ARG A 12 2.02 37.76 22.73
C ARG A 12 1.93 36.25 22.46
N HIS A 13 1.70 35.86 21.21
CA HIS A 13 1.83 34.47 20.83
C HIS A 13 3.32 34.11 20.76
N VAL A 14 3.72 33.37 21.79
CA VAL A 14 4.97 32.66 21.93
C VAL A 14 5.29 31.90 20.64
N ARG A 15 6.49 32.15 20.11
CA ARG A 15 7.08 31.35 19.03
C ARG A 15 7.30 29.93 19.55
N LEU A 16 6.59 28.95 19.00
CA LEU A 16 7.02 27.57 19.04
C LEU A 16 7.84 27.33 17.77
N ARG A 17 9.17 27.30 17.93
CA ARG A 17 10.06 26.70 16.94
C ARG A 17 9.69 25.22 16.83
N ARG A 18 9.10 24.81 15.70
CA ARG A 18 9.05 23.40 15.31
C ARG A 18 10.39 23.07 14.66
N ASP A 19 11.37 22.71 15.47
CA ASP A 19 12.46 21.85 15.01
C ASP A 19 11.92 20.42 14.95
N GLY A 20 11.49 20.01 13.77
CA GLY A 20 10.95 18.68 13.53
C GLY A 20 10.86 18.49 12.03
N ALA A 21 11.93 18.00 11.41
CA ALA A 21 11.87 17.58 10.03
C ALA A 21 10.74 16.55 9.91
N THR A 22 9.70 16.88 9.15
CA THR A 22 8.66 15.92 8.76
C THR A 22 9.39 14.82 8.02
N VAL A 23 9.51 13.65 8.64
CA VAL A 23 10.05 12.50 7.94
C VAL A 23 9.05 12.13 6.85
N SER A 24 9.52 11.93 5.62
CA SER A 24 8.71 11.33 4.57
C SER A 24 8.28 9.89 4.92
N VAL A 25 7.13 9.48 4.41
CA VAL A 25 6.61 8.12 4.63
C VAL A 25 7.55 7.02 4.13
N ARG A 26 8.33 7.31 3.06
CA ARG A 26 9.37 6.42 2.54
C ARG A 26 10.50 6.20 3.54
N GLU A 27 11.00 7.28 4.15
CA GLU A 27 12.03 7.20 5.19
C GLU A 27 11.52 6.54 6.46
N GLU A 28 10.23 6.71 6.79
CA GLU A 28 9.60 5.98 7.89
C GLU A 28 9.58 4.48 7.62
N LEU A 29 9.13 4.05 6.43
CA LEU A 29 9.18 2.64 6.03
C LEU A 29 10.59 2.07 6.10
N VAL A 30 11.59 2.81 5.58
CA VAL A 30 13.01 2.39 5.61
C VAL A 30 13.54 2.27 7.04
N ARG A 31 13.08 3.10 7.98
CA ARG A 31 13.47 2.98 9.39
C ARG A 31 12.80 1.79 10.08
N LEU A 32 11.53 1.55 9.80
CA LEU A 32 10.78 0.43 10.37
C LEU A 32 11.32 -0.90 9.86
N VAL A 33 11.53 -0.99 8.55
CA VAL A 33 11.98 -2.19 7.85
C VAL A 33 13.08 -1.81 6.87
N PRO A 34 14.36 -1.93 7.25
CA PRO A 34 15.47 -1.62 6.36
C PRO A 34 15.43 -2.49 5.09
N PRO A 35 15.69 -1.91 3.91
CA PRO A 35 15.77 -2.67 2.67
C PRO A 35 17.02 -3.57 2.66
N PRO A 36 17.00 -4.70 1.93
CA PRO A 36 18.16 -5.56 1.81
C PRO A 36 19.31 -4.89 1.04
N GLU A 37 20.54 -5.31 1.33
CA GLU A 37 21.73 -4.82 0.63
C GLU A 37 21.81 -5.38 -0.80
N GLY A 38 22.34 -4.59 -1.73
CA GLY A 38 22.66 -5.07 -3.09
C GLY A 38 21.47 -5.21 -4.04
N VAL A 39 20.28 -4.70 -3.70
CA VAL A 39 19.15 -4.65 -4.65
C VAL A 39 19.48 -3.68 -5.79
N SER A 40 19.46 -4.19 -7.01
CA SER A 40 19.53 -3.41 -8.23
C SER A 40 18.58 -4.02 -9.26
N LEU A 41 17.34 -3.55 -9.26
CA LEU A 41 16.34 -3.94 -10.26
C LEU A 41 16.24 -2.84 -11.31
N GLY A 42 16.65 -3.15 -12.53
CA GLY A 42 16.33 -2.34 -13.71
C GLY A 42 15.02 -2.84 -14.29
N VAL A 43 13.92 -2.15 -13.99
CA VAL A 43 12.60 -2.48 -14.54
C VAL A 43 12.31 -1.56 -15.71
N ASP A 44 11.89 -2.13 -16.84
CA ASP A 44 11.33 -1.36 -17.95
C ASP A 44 9.87 -1.02 -17.65
N TRP A 45 9.66 0.06 -16.89
CA TRP A 45 8.32 0.48 -16.48
C TRP A 45 7.40 0.80 -17.66
N PRO A 46 7.82 1.54 -18.70
CA PRO A 46 6.96 1.80 -19.85
C PRO A 46 6.45 0.52 -20.52
N ALA A 47 7.32 -0.47 -20.73
CA ALA A 47 6.92 -1.74 -21.35
C ALA A 47 5.92 -2.52 -20.47
N LEU A 48 6.13 -2.53 -19.15
CA LEU A 48 5.22 -3.16 -18.21
C LEU A 48 3.85 -2.48 -18.17
N GLU A 49 3.82 -1.14 -18.14
CA GLU A 49 2.57 -0.36 -18.12
C GLU A 49 1.79 -0.52 -19.43
N GLU A 50 2.50 -0.62 -20.57
CA GLU A 50 1.89 -0.94 -21.87
C GLU A 50 1.28 -2.35 -21.89
N GLU A 51 2.01 -3.36 -21.40
CA GLU A 51 1.50 -4.74 -21.31
C GLU A 51 0.31 -4.85 -20.35
N LEU A 52 0.37 -4.15 -19.22
CA LEU A 52 -0.68 -4.11 -18.22
C LEU A 52 -1.92 -3.32 -18.68
N GLY A 53 -1.73 -2.38 -19.62
CA GLY A 53 -2.77 -1.44 -20.05
C GLY A 53 -3.13 -0.41 -18.98
N SER A 54 -2.26 -0.18 -17.99
CA SER A 54 -2.52 0.70 -16.85
C SER A 54 -1.22 1.33 -16.35
N PRO A 55 -1.20 2.65 -16.04
CA PRO A 55 -0.04 3.24 -15.40
C PRO A 55 0.09 2.73 -13.96
N LEU A 56 1.28 2.82 -13.38
CA LEU A 56 1.55 2.34 -12.02
C LEU A 56 2.01 3.47 -11.10
N PRO A 57 1.59 3.46 -9.82
CA PRO A 57 1.96 4.49 -8.86
C PRO A 57 3.48 4.62 -8.69
N SER A 58 3.96 5.85 -8.52
CA SER A 58 5.40 6.15 -8.36
C SER A 58 5.97 5.56 -7.07
N ASP A 59 5.15 5.42 -6.02
CA ASP A 59 5.56 4.84 -4.74
C ASP A 59 5.77 3.33 -4.83
N TYR A 60 4.98 2.62 -5.64
CA TYR A 60 5.18 1.22 -5.98
C TYR A 60 6.47 1.00 -6.76
N LYS A 61 6.74 1.82 -7.79
CA LYS A 61 7.98 1.74 -8.57
C LYS A 61 9.21 1.89 -7.67
N TRP A 62 9.18 2.91 -6.80
CA TRP A 62 10.21 3.13 -5.79
C TRP A 62 10.36 1.93 -4.84
N LEU A 63 9.25 1.36 -4.37
CA LEU A 63 9.24 0.23 -3.45
C LEU A 63 9.89 -1.01 -4.07
N VAL A 64 9.51 -1.33 -5.31
CA VAL A 64 10.08 -2.45 -6.07
C VAL A 64 11.58 -2.25 -6.29
N GLU A 65 12.00 -1.08 -6.78
CA GLU A 65 13.42 -0.81 -7.02
C GLU A 65 14.26 -0.85 -5.73
N ARG A 66 13.66 -0.52 -4.59
CA ARG A 66 14.35 -0.43 -3.31
C ARG A 66 14.42 -1.74 -2.53
N TYR A 67 13.34 -2.52 -2.53
CA TYR A 67 13.23 -3.76 -1.73
C TYR A 67 13.35 -5.02 -2.58
N GLY A 68 12.91 -4.95 -3.84
CA GLY A 68 12.83 -6.10 -4.74
C GLY A 68 11.87 -7.20 -4.28
N PRO A 69 12.01 -8.42 -4.82
CA PRO A 69 11.14 -9.54 -4.50
C PRO A 69 11.35 -10.01 -3.06
N GLY A 70 10.26 -10.09 -2.29
CA GLY A 70 10.29 -10.56 -0.91
C GLY A 70 8.95 -10.43 -0.21
N SER A 71 8.97 -10.54 1.11
CA SER A 71 7.83 -10.24 1.97
C SER A 71 8.17 -9.31 3.11
N PHE A 72 7.20 -8.51 3.50
CA PHE A 72 7.19 -7.80 4.77
C PHE A 72 6.65 -8.72 5.86
N ASP A 73 7.46 -8.86 6.90
CA ASP A 73 7.17 -9.60 8.12
C ASP A 73 6.71 -11.04 7.87
N ASN A 74 7.34 -11.68 6.87
CA ASN A 74 7.07 -13.04 6.40
C ASN A 74 5.59 -13.32 6.07
N PHE A 75 4.82 -12.28 5.72
CA PHE A 75 3.38 -12.39 5.52
C PHE A 75 2.91 -11.70 4.25
N LEU A 76 3.28 -10.43 4.05
CA LEU A 76 2.76 -9.61 2.96
C LEU A 76 3.78 -9.51 1.83
N HIS A 77 3.47 -10.10 0.68
CA HIS A 77 4.29 -10.12 -0.51
C HIS A 77 3.82 -9.05 -1.50
N VAL A 78 4.66 -8.06 -1.78
CA VAL A 78 4.42 -7.08 -2.84
C VAL A 78 4.67 -7.76 -4.18
N LEU A 79 3.70 -7.68 -5.09
CA LEU A 79 3.82 -8.23 -6.42
C LEU A 79 4.94 -7.53 -7.18
N GLN A 80 5.64 -8.29 -8.00
CA GLN A 80 6.85 -7.85 -8.67
C GLN A 80 6.61 -7.80 -10.18
N PRO A 81 7.18 -6.79 -10.89
CA PRO A 81 7.13 -6.70 -12.34
C PRO A 81 7.55 -8.00 -13.02
N THR A 82 8.67 -8.54 -12.56
CA THR A 82 9.24 -9.81 -13.02
C THR A 82 9.66 -10.62 -11.82
N SER A 83 9.46 -11.93 -11.89
CA SER A 83 9.91 -12.88 -10.87
C SER A 83 10.00 -14.29 -11.45
N PRO A 84 11.03 -15.08 -11.09
CA PRO A 84 11.06 -16.51 -11.39
C PRO A 84 10.00 -17.29 -10.61
N PHE A 85 9.41 -16.70 -9.57
CA PHE A 85 8.31 -17.28 -8.79
C PHE A 85 6.96 -16.71 -9.28
N PRO A 86 6.18 -17.45 -10.11
CA PRO A 86 4.96 -16.92 -10.73
C PRO A 86 3.91 -16.36 -9.77
N PRO A 87 3.69 -16.92 -8.56
CA PRO A 87 2.64 -16.43 -7.65
C PRO A 87 2.77 -14.97 -7.22
N ILE A 88 3.97 -14.39 -7.28
CA ILE A 88 4.21 -12.98 -6.95
C ILE A 88 4.46 -12.11 -8.19
N ARG A 89 4.37 -12.66 -9.40
CA ARG A 89 4.48 -11.86 -10.62
C ARG A 89 3.22 -11.02 -10.79
N LEU A 90 3.38 -9.73 -11.09
CA LEU A 90 2.27 -8.79 -11.24
C LEU A 90 1.30 -9.24 -12.33
N MET A 91 1.76 -9.43 -13.57
CA MET A 91 0.89 -9.81 -14.71
C MET A 91 0.09 -11.08 -14.44
N SER A 92 0.76 -12.18 -14.08
CA SER A 92 0.09 -13.45 -13.80
C SER A 92 -0.86 -13.37 -12.59
N SER A 93 -0.61 -12.44 -11.67
CA SER A 93 -1.50 -12.19 -10.54
C SER A 93 -2.70 -11.35 -10.94
N ALA A 94 -2.54 -10.37 -11.85
CA ALA A 94 -3.62 -9.58 -12.40
C ALA A 94 -4.62 -10.45 -13.17
N ASP A 95 -4.13 -11.30 -14.08
CA ASP A 95 -4.97 -12.25 -14.84
C ASP A 95 -5.78 -13.15 -13.90
N ARG A 96 -5.10 -13.78 -12.95
CA ARG A 96 -5.74 -14.68 -11.97
C ARG A 96 -6.72 -13.94 -11.07
N ALA A 97 -6.41 -12.70 -10.69
CA ALA A 97 -7.28 -11.91 -9.85
C ALA A 97 -8.56 -11.53 -10.60
N ALA A 98 -8.48 -11.15 -11.87
CA ALA A 98 -9.65 -10.86 -12.70
C ALA A 98 -10.60 -12.08 -12.77
N GLU A 99 -10.05 -13.28 -13.03
CA GLU A 99 -10.83 -14.52 -13.05
C GLU A 99 -11.53 -14.82 -11.70
N ILE A 100 -10.84 -14.59 -10.59
CA ILE A 100 -11.39 -14.81 -9.24
C ILE A 100 -12.48 -13.78 -8.94
N LEU A 101 -12.24 -12.51 -9.27
CA LEU A 101 -13.16 -11.41 -9.01
C LEU A 101 -14.46 -11.58 -9.80
N ASP A 102 -14.40 -12.04 -11.06
CA ASP A 102 -15.59 -12.31 -11.85
C ASP A 102 -16.44 -13.45 -11.25
N GLN A 103 -15.79 -14.54 -10.82
CA GLN A 103 -16.48 -15.63 -10.11
C GLN A 103 -17.04 -15.19 -8.75
N LEU A 104 -16.40 -14.23 -8.10
CA LEU A 104 -16.82 -13.72 -6.79
C LEU A 104 -18.02 -12.79 -6.93
N ARG A 105 -18.08 -11.95 -7.98
CA ARG A 105 -19.24 -11.07 -8.27
C ARG A 105 -20.54 -11.84 -8.48
N GLU A 106 -20.49 -13.10 -8.92
CA GLU A 106 -21.68 -13.94 -9.01
C GLU A 106 -22.28 -14.30 -7.63
N LYS A 107 -21.49 -14.22 -6.56
CA LYS A 107 -21.81 -14.75 -5.22
C LYS A 107 -21.86 -13.66 -4.14
N GLU A 108 -21.21 -12.53 -4.38
CA GLU A 108 -20.99 -11.46 -3.42
C GLU A 108 -21.12 -10.09 -4.07
N ASP A 109 -21.62 -9.13 -3.30
CA ASP A 109 -21.67 -7.72 -3.70
C ASP A 109 -20.29 -7.09 -3.50
N ILE A 110 -19.54 -6.91 -4.59
CA ILE A 110 -18.24 -6.24 -4.57
C ILE A 110 -18.49 -4.74 -4.77
N PRO A 111 -18.06 -3.87 -3.84
CA PRO A 111 -18.35 -2.43 -3.90
C PRO A 111 -17.55 -1.66 -4.97
N PHE A 112 -16.77 -2.36 -5.79
CA PHE A 112 -15.92 -1.83 -6.85
C PHE A 112 -16.21 -2.55 -8.17
N ALA A 113 -15.98 -1.86 -9.29
CA ALA A 113 -15.89 -2.54 -10.56
C ALA A 113 -14.60 -3.38 -10.57
N THR A 114 -14.61 -4.61 -11.08
CA THR A 114 -13.42 -5.48 -10.99
C THR A 114 -12.34 -5.05 -11.98
N GLU A 115 -12.73 -4.39 -13.06
CA GLU A 115 -11.84 -3.67 -13.97
C GLU A 115 -11.07 -2.54 -13.27
N GLU A 116 -11.49 -2.13 -12.07
CA GLU A 116 -10.83 -1.11 -11.26
C GLU A 116 -9.96 -1.71 -10.15
N LEU A 117 -9.91 -3.04 -10.06
CA LEU A 117 -9.17 -3.75 -9.02
C LEU A 117 -7.94 -4.40 -9.63
N LEU A 118 -6.79 -3.74 -9.44
CA LEU A 118 -5.50 -4.25 -9.86
C LEU A 118 -4.73 -4.77 -8.63
N PRO A 119 -4.32 -6.05 -8.56
CA PRO A 119 -3.64 -6.56 -7.38
C PRO A 119 -2.24 -5.94 -7.24
N VAL A 120 -1.87 -5.61 -6.00
CA VAL A 120 -0.54 -5.06 -5.64
C VAL A 120 0.22 -5.96 -4.67
N ALA A 121 -0.49 -6.67 -3.80
CA ALA A 121 0.13 -7.52 -2.81
C ALA A 121 -0.73 -8.74 -2.50
N LYS A 122 -0.08 -9.80 -2.04
CA LYS A 122 -0.73 -11.02 -1.58
C LYS A 122 -0.19 -11.41 -0.22
N THR A 123 -1.01 -12.07 0.57
CA THR A 123 -0.60 -12.66 1.84
C THR A 123 -0.31 -14.15 1.68
N ASP A 124 0.46 -14.72 2.60
CA ASP A 124 0.77 -16.15 2.65
C ASP A 124 -0.47 -17.06 2.79
N ASN A 125 -1.53 -16.51 3.37
CA ASN A 125 -2.77 -17.21 3.71
C ASN A 125 -3.88 -17.00 2.67
N GLY A 126 -3.56 -16.40 1.51
CA GLY A 126 -4.41 -16.33 0.32
C GLY A 126 -5.24 -15.06 0.15
N ASP A 127 -5.01 -14.02 0.95
CA ASP A 127 -5.70 -12.74 0.83
C ASP A 127 -4.97 -11.86 -0.22
N THR A 128 -5.71 -10.98 -0.90
CA THR A 128 -5.16 -10.08 -1.93
C THR A 128 -5.47 -8.64 -1.60
N VAL A 129 -4.47 -7.77 -1.73
CA VAL A 129 -4.60 -6.31 -1.67
C VAL A 129 -4.57 -5.77 -3.09
N TYR A 130 -5.48 -4.85 -3.37
CA TYR A 130 -5.70 -4.24 -4.68
C TYR A 130 -5.49 -2.74 -4.61
N TRP A 131 -4.91 -2.16 -5.65
CA TRP A 131 -5.22 -0.79 -6.02
C TRP A 131 -6.65 -0.70 -6.50
N VAL A 132 -7.35 0.36 -6.08
CA VAL A 132 -8.55 0.85 -6.73
C VAL A 132 -8.10 1.89 -7.75
N THR A 133 -8.12 1.56 -9.03
CA THR A 133 -7.47 2.33 -10.12
C THR A 133 -8.28 3.56 -10.54
N ARG A 134 -8.68 4.38 -9.55
CA ARG A 134 -9.43 5.62 -9.73
C ARG A 134 -8.76 6.80 -9.01
N PRO A 135 -8.66 7.98 -9.66
CA PRO A 135 -8.99 8.21 -11.07
C PRO A 135 -7.95 7.56 -12.01
N GLU A 136 -8.35 7.20 -13.23
CA GLU A 136 -7.50 6.45 -14.17
C GLU A 136 -6.22 7.20 -14.58
N ASP A 137 -6.29 8.54 -14.61
CA ASP A 137 -5.22 9.44 -15.07
C ASP A 137 -4.28 9.93 -13.96
N ASP A 138 -4.51 9.54 -12.71
CA ASP A 138 -3.65 9.90 -11.56
C ASP A 138 -3.38 8.67 -10.66
N PRO A 139 -2.45 7.79 -11.05
CA PRO A 139 -2.11 6.59 -10.30
C PRO A 139 -1.55 6.89 -8.90
N ASP A 140 -0.94 8.06 -8.68
CA ASP A 140 -0.42 8.44 -7.36
C ASP A 140 -1.54 8.78 -6.36
N SER A 141 -2.77 8.97 -6.83
CA SER A 141 -3.96 9.19 -6.00
C SER A 141 -4.76 7.91 -5.70
N TRP A 142 -4.36 6.76 -6.24
CA TRP A 142 -5.09 5.50 -6.02
C TRP A 142 -5.10 5.07 -4.56
N THR A 143 -6.24 4.53 -4.13
CA THR A 143 -6.43 3.94 -2.80
C THR A 143 -6.19 2.43 -2.83
N LEU A 144 -6.11 1.81 -1.66
CA LEU A 144 -6.02 0.35 -1.54
C LEU A 144 -7.29 -0.25 -0.96
N THR A 145 -7.61 -1.46 -1.41
CA THR A 145 -8.62 -2.31 -0.77
C THR A 145 -8.11 -3.74 -0.60
N GLY A 146 -8.77 -4.53 0.23
CA GLY A 146 -8.40 -5.91 0.50
C GLY A 146 -9.56 -6.88 0.30
N ASN A 147 -9.28 -8.06 -0.24
CA ASN A 147 -10.18 -9.19 -0.27
C ASN A 147 -9.57 -10.39 0.46
N ALA A 148 -10.33 -10.99 1.36
CA ALA A 148 -9.98 -12.23 2.02
C ALA A 148 -11.06 -13.28 1.77
N ALA A 149 -10.68 -14.49 1.36
CA ALA A 149 -11.63 -15.57 1.10
C ALA A 149 -12.51 -15.94 2.31
N ARG A 150 -12.13 -15.51 3.51
CA ARG A 150 -12.79 -15.85 4.78
C ARG A 150 -13.84 -14.82 5.23
N ASN A 151 -13.97 -13.68 4.56
CA ASN A 151 -15.01 -12.69 4.86
C ASN A 151 -15.39 -11.87 3.61
N ARG A 152 -16.54 -11.21 3.65
CA ARG A 152 -17.05 -10.41 2.52
C ARG A 152 -16.70 -8.92 2.63
N LYS A 153 -15.68 -8.58 3.42
CA LYS A 153 -15.31 -7.19 3.66
C LYS A 153 -14.35 -6.71 2.59
N TRP A 154 -14.49 -5.42 2.28
CA TRP A 154 -13.64 -4.69 1.35
C TRP A 154 -13.14 -3.41 2.03
N PRO A 155 -12.32 -3.53 3.10
CA PRO A 155 -11.79 -2.37 3.80
C PRO A 155 -10.99 -1.50 2.83
N VAL A 156 -11.09 -0.18 2.96
CA VAL A 156 -10.37 0.79 2.13
C VAL A 156 -9.30 1.48 2.97
N PHE A 157 -8.13 1.68 2.37
CA PHE A 157 -7.06 2.51 2.90
C PHE A 157 -6.80 3.67 1.94
N ASP A 158 -6.96 4.88 2.46
CA ASP A 158 -6.71 6.12 1.72
C ASP A 158 -5.21 6.40 1.65
N GLY A 159 -4.57 5.95 0.56
CA GLY A 159 -3.17 6.20 0.26
C GLY A 159 -2.50 5.06 -0.51
N GLY A 160 -1.32 5.35 -1.05
CA GLY A 160 -0.51 4.39 -1.80
C GLY A 160 0.10 3.26 -0.96
N ILE A 161 0.75 2.31 -1.64
CA ILE A 161 1.32 1.11 -1.04
C ILE A 161 2.39 1.39 0.00
N VAL A 162 3.21 2.43 -0.19
CA VAL A 162 4.25 2.79 0.79
C VAL A 162 3.62 3.32 2.07
N ALA A 163 2.59 4.15 1.96
CA ALA A 163 1.88 4.67 3.11
C ALA A 163 1.14 3.56 3.87
N PHE A 164 0.53 2.63 3.13
CA PHE A 164 -0.10 1.46 3.72
C PHE A 164 0.90 0.58 4.47
N LEU A 165 2.06 0.30 3.89
CA LEU A 165 3.10 -0.48 4.54
C LEU A 165 3.62 0.23 5.80
N ALA A 166 3.95 1.52 5.72
CA ALA A 166 4.43 2.28 6.88
C ALA A 166 3.39 2.30 8.02
N ALA A 167 2.13 2.58 7.69
CA ALA A 167 1.05 2.62 8.68
C ALA A 167 0.76 1.24 9.27
N THR A 168 0.77 0.19 8.45
CA THR A 168 0.50 -1.18 8.91
C THR A 168 1.65 -1.71 9.77
N LEU A 169 2.89 -1.58 9.31
CA LEU A 169 4.09 -2.12 9.98
C LEU A 169 4.45 -1.36 11.27
N SER A 170 4.05 -0.08 11.40
CA SER A 170 4.13 0.66 12.66
C SER A 170 3.00 0.33 13.64
N GLY A 171 1.96 -0.38 13.21
CA GLY A 171 0.74 -0.62 13.97
C GLY A 171 -0.22 0.57 14.02
N ALA A 172 0.04 1.66 13.28
CA ALA A 172 -0.84 2.83 13.21
C ALA A 172 -2.13 2.55 12.42
N HIS A 173 -2.10 1.58 11.51
CA HIS A 173 -3.26 1.09 10.77
C HIS A 173 -3.37 -0.42 10.88
N ARG A 174 -4.60 -0.91 10.87
CA ARG A 174 -4.88 -2.33 10.79
C ARG A 174 -5.93 -2.60 9.72
N MET A 175 -5.53 -3.36 8.70
CA MET A 175 -6.44 -3.88 7.70
C MET A 175 -7.29 -4.99 8.31
N GLU A 176 -8.62 -4.89 8.22
CA GLU A 176 -9.55 -5.83 8.87
C GLU A 176 -9.43 -7.28 8.39
N ILE A 177 -8.91 -7.48 7.18
CA ILE A 177 -8.70 -8.81 6.60
C ILE A 177 -7.45 -9.51 7.14
N PHE A 178 -6.53 -8.78 7.79
CA PHE A 178 -5.28 -9.34 8.30
C PHE A 178 -5.43 -9.97 9.69
N PRO A 179 -4.62 -11.02 10.00
CA PRO A 179 -4.66 -11.68 11.29
C PRO A 179 -4.22 -10.76 12.43
N ASN A 180 -4.66 -11.06 13.66
CA ASN A 180 -4.33 -10.25 14.84
C ASN A 180 -2.83 -10.16 15.16
N GLY A 181 -2.04 -11.15 14.71
CA GLY A 181 -0.60 -11.20 14.98
C GLY A 181 0.26 -10.50 13.95
N PHE A 182 -0.34 -9.81 12.98
CA PHE A 182 0.39 -9.05 11.96
C PHE A 182 0.15 -7.53 12.15
N PRO A 183 1.21 -6.71 12.09
CA PRO A 183 2.62 -7.11 12.06
C PRO A 183 3.11 -7.64 13.41
N THR A 184 4.29 -8.27 13.43
CA THR A 184 5.05 -8.54 14.65
C THR A 184 5.57 -7.25 15.28
N GLU A 185 6.05 -7.33 16.54
CA GLU A 185 6.63 -6.17 17.25
C GLU A 185 7.91 -5.61 16.59
N SER A 186 8.54 -6.39 15.70
CA SER A 186 9.78 -6.02 15.02
C SER A 186 9.74 -6.53 13.58
N PRO A 187 8.97 -5.87 12.70
CA PRO A 187 8.81 -6.32 11.33
C PRO A 187 10.13 -6.30 10.57
N VAL A 188 10.32 -7.29 9.71
CA VAL A 188 11.54 -7.44 8.89
C VAL A 188 11.17 -7.64 7.42
N PHE A 189 12.08 -7.31 6.51
CA PHE A 189 11.93 -7.70 5.12
C PHE A 189 12.68 -9.02 4.88
N VAL A 190 12.01 -9.98 4.27
CA VAL A 190 12.58 -11.28 3.91
C VAL A 190 12.68 -11.35 2.38
N PRO A 191 13.87 -11.21 1.79
CA PRO A 191 14.05 -11.36 0.36
C PRO A 191 13.70 -12.77 -0.09
N LEU A 192 13.11 -12.90 -1.28
CA LEU A 192 12.94 -14.22 -1.90
C LEU A 192 14.28 -14.73 -2.43
N PRO A 193 14.55 -16.05 -2.33
CA PRO A 193 15.73 -16.65 -2.94
C PRO A 193 15.75 -16.38 -4.46
N GLY A 194 16.90 -15.98 -4.98
CA GLY A 194 17.16 -15.81 -6.40
C GLY A 194 17.42 -17.13 -7.13
#